data_AF-A0A6N7CSP3-F1
#
_entry.id   AF-A0A6N7CSP3-F1
#
_cell.length_a   1.000
_cell.length_b   1.000
_cell.length_c   1.000
_cell.angle_alpha   90.00
_cell.angle_beta   90.00
_cell.angle_gamma   90.00
#
_symmetry.space_group_name_H-M   'P 1'
#
loop_
_entity.id
_entity.type
_entity.pdbx_description
1 polymer ?
#
loop_
_entity_poly.entity_id
_entity_poly.type
_entity_poly.pdbx_seq_one_letter_code
_entity_poly.pdbx_strand_id
1 'polypeptide(L)'
;MLPGIALFISASWATMVLNLPDITRYARSNRAQMTGLFYGLPLATLVFYAMAAIVVSGTRAATGELIWNPADVLVAINNPVVSIIGAISIAVATMSVNLAANIISPAFDFTNLFPKFLTFKRAAVLSIIAGFAFMPWKLMENPDTLFSVLNNVGAVIGPATGILIADYYIVRRGRLDIPALYRRG
;
A
#
# COMPACT_ATOMS: atom_id res chain seq x y z
N MET A 1 1.53 21.54 13.09
CA MET A 1 2.02 20.14 13.18
C MET A 1 0.90 19.11 13.03
N LEU A 2 -0.19 19.17 13.82
CA LEU A 2 -1.32 18.22 13.72
C LEU A 2 -2.01 18.13 12.33
N PRO A 3 -2.31 19.24 11.62
CA PRO A 3 -2.90 19.16 10.28
C PRO A 3 -1.98 18.51 9.25
N GLY A 4 -0.66 18.74 9.36
CA GLY A 4 0.34 18.15 8.46
C GLY A 4 0.51 16.64 8.65
N ILE A 5 0.42 16.16 9.90
CA ILE A 5 0.45 14.72 10.20
C ILE A 5 -0.82 14.03 9.70
N ALA A 6 -1.99 14.64 9.89
CA ALA A 6 -3.26 14.11 9.36
C ALA A 6 -3.27 14.06 7.83
N LEU A 7 -2.77 15.11 7.17
CA LEU A 7 -2.58 15.13 5.72
C LEU A 7 -1.60 14.04 5.26
N PHE A 8 -0.45 13.89 5.92
CA PHE A 8 0.53 12.86 5.60
C PHE A 8 -0.03 11.45 5.75
N ILE A 9 -0.75 11.16 6.83
CA ILE A 9 -1.40 9.86 7.05
C ILE A 9 -2.48 9.65 5.98
N SER A 10 -3.36 10.63 5.76
CA SER A 10 -4.41 10.53 4.75
C SER A 10 -3.84 10.34 3.34
N ALA A 11 -2.78 11.05 2.96
CA ALA A 11 -2.14 10.94 1.65
C ALA A 11 -1.41 9.60 1.48
N SER A 12 -0.76 9.09 2.53
CA SER A 12 -0.06 7.80 2.52
C SER A 12 -1.03 6.62 2.35
N TRP A 13 -2.26 6.75 2.86
CA TRP A 13 -3.30 5.71 2.75
C TRP A 13 -4.30 5.96 1.62
N ALA A 14 -4.36 7.17 1.04
CA ALA A 14 -5.32 7.52 -0.01
C ALA A 14 -5.17 6.64 -1.26
N THR A 15 -3.93 6.35 -1.66
CA THR A 15 -3.65 5.46 -2.81
C THR A 15 -4.18 4.05 -2.57
N MET A 16 -3.97 3.52 -1.37
CA MET A 16 -4.49 2.21 -0.97
C MET A 16 -6.01 2.18 -0.96
N VAL A 17 -6.66 3.22 -0.45
CA VAL A 17 -8.13 3.29 -0.39
C VAL A 17 -8.75 3.30 -1.79
N LEU A 18 -8.15 4.04 -2.73
CA LEU A 18 -8.61 4.09 -4.12
C LEU A 18 -8.48 2.76 -4.86
N ASN A 19 -7.42 2.02 -4.55
CA ASN A 19 -7.10 0.77 -5.22
C ASN A 19 -7.73 -0.46 -4.55
N LEU A 20 -8.24 -0.31 -3.31
CA LEU A 20 -8.85 -1.39 -2.55
C LEU A 20 -9.98 -2.14 -3.30
N PRO A 21 -10.83 -1.48 -4.12
CA PRO A 21 -11.83 -2.14 -4.95
C PRO A 21 -11.27 -3.22 -5.89
N ASP A 22 -10.01 -3.11 -6.33
CA ASP A 22 -9.39 -4.13 -7.20
C ASP A 22 -9.26 -5.49 -6.52
N ILE A 23 -9.09 -5.48 -5.20
CA ILE A 23 -9.01 -6.69 -4.38
C ILE A 23 -10.40 -7.07 -3.89
N THR A 24 -11.17 -6.10 -3.38
CA THR A 24 -12.46 -6.41 -2.74
C THR A 24 -13.55 -6.82 -3.71
N ARG A 25 -13.42 -6.56 -5.01
CA ARG A 25 -14.31 -7.13 -6.04
C ARG A 25 -14.31 -8.67 -6.08
N TYR A 26 -13.25 -9.30 -5.56
CA TYR A 26 -13.16 -10.75 -5.43
C TYR A 26 -13.71 -11.26 -4.09
N ALA A 27 -14.19 -10.37 -3.21
CA ALA A 27 -14.80 -10.77 -1.95
C ALA A 27 -16.16 -11.44 -2.18
N ARG A 28 -16.49 -12.41 -1.33
CA ARG A 28 -17.76 -13.17 -1.41
C ARG A 28 -19.00 -12.28 -1.24
N SER A 29 -18.89 -11.19 -0.48
CA SER A 29 -19.98 -10.22 -0.27
C SER A 29 -19.45 -8.89 0.25
N ASN A 30 -20.27 -7.83 0.10
CA ASN A 30 -19.98 -6.51 0.66
C ASN A 30 -19.82 -6.53 2.19
N ARG A 31 -20.62 -7.35 2.87
CA ARG A 31 -20.49 -7.51 4.32
C ARG A 31 -19.16 -8.16 4.69
N ALA A 32 -18.76 -9.20 3.96
CA ALA A 32 -17.51 -9.91 4.22
C ALA A 32 -16.28 -9.02 4.01
N GLN A 33 -16.24 -8.20 2.95
CA GLN A 33 -15.14 -7.22 2.78
C GLN A 33 -15.11 -6.18 3.90
N MET A 34 -16.27 -5.61 4.29
CA MET A 34 -16.33 -4.62 5.36
C MET A 34 -15.86 -5.19 6.69
N THR A 35 -16.37 -6.35 7.09
CA THR A 35 -15.96 -6.98 8.35
C THR A 35 -14.49 -7.41 8.30
N GLY A 36 -14.04 -7.95 7.17
CA GLY A 36 -12.65 -8.37 6.99
C GLY A 36 -11.69 -7.20 7.11
N LEU A 37 -12.00 -6.06 6.48
CA LEU A 37 -11.17 -4.86 6.54
C LEU A 37 -11.21 -4.20 7.93
N PHE A 38 -12.41 -4.06 8.50
CA PHE A 38 -12.63 -3.38 9.77
C PHE A 38 -11.96 -4.08 10.94
N TYR A 39 -11.98 -5.42 10.98
CA TYR A 39 -11.29 -6.18 12.02
C TYR A 39 -9.86 -6.52 11.64
N GLY A 40 -9.63 -6.88 10.37
CA GLY A 40 -8.34 -7.35 9.90
C GLY A 40 -7.24 -6.29 10.00
N LEU A 41 -7.51 -5.05 9.58
CA LEU A 41 -6.50 -3.99 9.63
C LEU A 41 -6.11 -3.64 11.08
N PRO A 42 -7.04 -3.25 11.99
CA PRO A 42 -6.66 -2.89 13.35
C PRO A 42 -6.03 -4.03 14.12
N LEU A 43 -6.53 -5.27 13.95
CA LEU A 43 -5.97 -6.43 14.64
C LEU A 43 -4.55 -6.72 14.16
N ALA A 44 -4.32 -6.72 12.84
CA ALA A 44 -2.98 -6.91 12.28
C ALA A 44 -2.04 -5.80 12.77
N THR A 45 -2.45 -4.53 12.69
CA THR A 45 -1.67 -3.40 13.18
C THR A 45 -1.32 -3.54 14.66
N LEU A 46 -2.28 -3.91 15.50
CA LEU A 46 -2.07 -4.12 16.93
C LEU A 46 -1.02 -5.21 17.19
N VAL A 47 -1.15 -6.36 16.52
CA VAL A 47 -0.22 -7.48 16.68
C VAL A 47 1.19 -7.09 16.22
N PHE A 48 1.32 -6.51 15.03
CA PHE A 48 2.64 -6.12 14.51
C PHE A 48 3.30 -5.01 15.31
N TYR A 49 2.54 -4.02 15.81
CA TYR A 49 3.10 -2.99 16.70
C TYR A 49 3.47 -3.54 18.07
N ALA A 50 2.69 -4.46 18.64
CA ALA A 50 3.06 -5.13 19.88
C ALA A 50 4.34 -5.94 19.70
N MET A 51 4.46 -6.71 18.61
CA MET A 51 5.68 -7.45 18.27
C MET A 51 6.87 -6.52 18.10
N ALA A 52 6.72 -5.43 17.35
CA ALA A 52 7.78 -4.44 17.16
C ALA A 52 8.22 -3.83 18.50
N ALA A 53 7.28 -3.44 19.36
CA ALA A 53 7.58 -2.89 20.69
C ALA A 53 8.35 -3.89 21.55
N ILE A 54 7.95 -5.17 21.55
CA ILE A 54 8.65 -6.24 22.27
C ILE A 54 10.07 -6.40 21.74
N VAL A 55 10.25 -6.52 20.42
CA VAL A 55 11.57 -6.70 19.80
C VAL A 55 12.48 -5.50 20.07
N VAL A 56 12.00 -4.28 19.86
CA VAL A 56 12.76 -3.04 20.10
C VAL A 56 13.12 -2.87 21.58
N SER A 57 12.22 -3.21 22.49
CA SER A 57 12.52 -3.18 23.94
C SER A 57 13.54 -4.25 24.33
N GLY A 58 13.44 -5.44 23.73
CA GLY A 58 14.37 -6.54 23.94
C GLY A 58 15.77 -6.24 23.41
N THR A 59 15.89 -5.61 22.24
CA THR A 59 17.19 -5.18 21.70
C THR A 59 17.84 -4.16 22.63
N ARG A 60 17.10 -3.16 23.10
CA ARG A 60 17.62 -2.21 24.10
C ARG A 60 18.14 -2.90 25.36
N ALA A 61 17.42 -3.90 25.86
CA ALA A 61 17.84 -4.64 27.06
C ALA A 61 19.07 -5.52 26.82
N ALA A 62 19.23 -6.09 25.62
CA ALA A 62 20.31 -7.02 25.29
C ALA A 62 21.58 -6.34 24.78
N THR A 63 21.46 -5.27 23.98
CA THR A 63 22.58 -4.60 23.30
C THR A 63 22.86 -3.21 23.84
N GLY A 64 21.96 -2.64 24.65
CA GLY A 64 22.05 -1.24 25.12
C GLY A 64 21.57 -0.21 24.09
N GLU A 65 21.29 -0.63 22.86
CA GLU A 65 20.88 0.24 21.75
C GLU A 65 19.46 -0.04 21.27
N LEU A 66 18.77 1.00 20.82
CA LEU A 66 17.41 0.91 20.32
C LEU A 66 17.43 0.62 18.81
N ILE A 67 17.30 -0.65 18.44
CA ILE A 67 17.36 -1.08 17.03
C ILE A 67 15.93 -1.15 16.46
N TRP A 68 15.65 -0.29 15.48
CA TRP A 68 14.33 -0.19 14.83
C TRP A 68 14.21 -1.01 13.55
N ASN A 69 15.32 -1.19 12.84
CA ASN A 69 15.36 -1.89 11.57
C ASN A 69 15.45 -3.40 11.81
N PRO A 70 14.49 -4.21 11.34
CA PRO A 70 14.48 -5.66 11.55
C PRO A 70 15.74 -6.36 11.01
N ALA A 71 16.33 -5.85 9.92
CA ALA A 71 17.57 -6.40 9.38
C ALA A 71 18.74 -6.24 10.38
N ASP A 72 18.84 -5.07 11.02
CA ASP A 72 19.88 -4.79 12.00
C ASP A 72 19.68 -5.61 13.29
N VAL A 73 18.42 -5.94 13.63
CA VAL A 73 18.12 -6.89 14.72
C VAL A 73 18.69 -8.28 14.43
N LEU A 74 18.59 -8.77 13.19
CA LEU A 74 19.16 -10.06 12.81
C LEU A 74 20.69 -10.08 12.84
N VAL A 75 21.32 -8.93 12.56
CA VAL A 75 22.77 -8.76 12.69
C VAL A 75 23.16 -8.80 14.17
N ALA A 76 22.40 -8.10 15.03
CA ALA A 76 22.67 -8.04 16.47
C ALA A 76 22.55 -9.40 17.18
N ILE A 77 21.69 -10.31 16.69
CA ILE A 77 21.57 -11.68 17.22
C ILE A 77 22.85 -12.51 16.99
N ASN A 78 23.66 -12.16 15.98
CA ASN A 78 24.94 -12.82 15.66
C ASN A 78 24.86 -14.36 15.57
N ASN A 79 23.78 -14.89 14.98
CA ASN A 79 23.59 -16.32 14.75
C ASN A 79 23.31 -16.58 13.26
N PRO A 80 24.22 -17.26 12.53
CA PRO A 80 24.10 -17.45 11.08
C PRO A 80 22.78 -18.11 10.65
N VAL A 81 22.28 -19.09 11.42
CA VAL A 81 21.04 -19.81 11.08
C VAL A 81 19.83 -18.89 11.22
N VAL A 82 19.76 -18.13 12.33
CA VAL A 82 18.67 -17.18 12.58
C VAL A 82 18.70 -16.05 11.56
N SER A 83 19.89 -15.52 11.24
CA SER A 83 20.03 -14.45 10.25
C SER A 83 19.58 -14.89 8.85
N ILE A 84 19.91 -16.12 8.41
CA ILE A 84 19.46 -16.64 7.11
C ILE A 84 17.94 -16.80 7.07
N ILE A 85 17.35 -17.44 8.07
CA ILE A 85 15.89 -17.66 8.12
C ILE A 85 15.16 -16.31 8.21
N GLY A 86 15.68 -15.40 9.03
CA GLY A 86 15.12 -14.05 9.18
C GLY A 86 15.22 -13.24 7.89
N ALA A 87 16.35 -13.27 7.19
CA ALA A 87 16.53 -12.57 5.93
C ALA A 87 15.57 -13.09 4.85
N ILE A 88 15.40 -14.40 4.73
CA ILE A 88 14.40 -15.01 3.82
C ILE A 88 12.99 -14.55 4.20
N SER A 89 12.67 -14.54 5.50
CA SER A 89 11.36 -14.11 5.99
C SER A 89 11.08 -12.64 5.66
N ILE A 90 12.05 -11.75 5.88
CA ILE A 90 11.96 -10.32 5.53
C ILE A 90 11.80 -10.16 4.01
N ALA A 91 12.58 -10.89 3.22
CA ALA A 91 12.50 -10.82 1.76
C ALA A 91 11.13 -11.26 1.24
N VAL A 92 10.61 -12.39 1.72
CA VAL A 92 9.28 -12.90 1.35
C VAL A 92 8.19 -11.92 1.79
N ALA A 93 8.25 -11.41 3.03
CA ALA A 93 7.27 -10.45 3.54
C ALA A 93 7.27 -9.17 2.68
N THR A 94 8.46 -8.62 2.39
CA THR A 94 8.61 -7.41 1.57
C THR A 94 8.08 -7.61 0.16
N MET A 95 8.42 -8.73 -0.50
CA MET A 95 7.91 -9.03 -1.83
C MET A 95 6.39 -9.23 -1.83
N SER A 96 5.85 -9.93 -0.84
CA SER A 96 4.42 -10.24 -0.75
C SER A 96 3.57 -8.97 -0.64
N VAL A 97 3.98 -8.05 0.23
CA VAL A 97 3.26 -6.77 0.39
C VAL A 97 3.41 -5.91 -0.86
N ASN A 98 4.60 -5.81 -1.45
CA ASN A 98 4.80 -5.01 -2.67
C ASN A 98 4.00 -5.53 -3.86
N LEU A 99 3.91 -6.85 -4.03
CA LEU A 99 3.08 -7.44 -5.08
C LEU A 99 1.61 -7.07 -4.89
N ALA A 100 1.08 -7.28 -3.69
CA ALA A 100 -0.34 -7.03 -3.40
C ALA A 100 -0.70 -5.54 -3.44
N ALA A 101 0.16 -4.68 -2.92
CA ALA A 101 -0.11 -3.25 -2.75
C ALA A 101 0.21 -2.40 -3.98
N ASN A 102 1.32 -2.71 -4.67
CA ASN A 102 1.94 -1.77 -5.62
C ASN A 102 1.96 -2.28 -7.07
N ILE A 103 1.63 -3.55 -7.32
CA ILE A 103 1.64 -4.12 -8.69
C ILE A 103 0.23 -4.38 -9.22
N ILE A 104 -0.68 -4.89 -8.38
CA ILE A 104 -2.01 -5.31 -8.81
C ILE A 104 -2.82 -4.16 -9.41
N SER A 105 -2.91 -3.02 -8.71
CA SER A 105 -3.71 -1.87 -9.13
C SER A 105 -3.23 -1.24 -10.44
N PRO A 106 -1.94 -0.86 -10.59
CA PRO A 106 -1.48 -0.29 -11.86
C PRO A 106 -1.55 -1.31 -13.01
N ALA A 107 -1.43 -2.62 -12.72
CA ALA A 107 -1.67 -3.64 -13.73
C ALA A 107 -3.13 -3.63 -14.21
N PHE A 108 -4.11 -3.49 -13.31
CA PHE A 108 -5.51 -3.35 -13.71
C PHE A 108 -5.77 -2.05 -14.47
N ASP A 109 -5.22 -0.92 -14.02
CA ASP A 109 -5.33 0.36 -14.70
C ASP A 109 -4.83 0.29 -16.14
N PHE A 110 -3.63 -0.26 -16.35
CA PHE A 110 -3.07 -0.41 -17.69
C PHE A 110 -3.87 -1.38 -18.57
N THR A 111 -4.38 -2.49 -18.01
CA THR A 111 -5.25 -3.39 -18.78
C THR A 111 -6.58 -2.74 -19.17
N ASN A 112 -7.15 -1.90 -18.31
CA ASN A 112 -8.39 -1.19 -18.58
C ASN A 112 -8.19 -0.05 -19.58
N LEU A 113 -7.03 0.62 -19.54
CA LEU A 113 -6.68 1.71 -20.45
C LEU A 113 -6.33 1.22 -21.85
N PHE A 114 -5.60 0.11 -21.97
CA PHE A 114 -5.15 -0.46 -23.24
C PHE A 114 -5.52 -1.95 -23.41
N PRO A 115 -6.81 -2.31 -23.37
CA PRO A 115 -7.27 -3.70 -23.31
C PRO A 115 -6.92 -4.53 -24.55
N LYS A 116 -6.69 -3.87 -25.70
CA LYS A 116 -6.28 -4.53 -26.95
C LYS A 116 -4.81 -4.97 -26.95
N PHE A 117 -3.97 -4.34 -26.13
CA PHE A 117 -2.50 -4.51 -26.18
C PHE A 117 -1.95 -5.17 -24.91
N LEU A 118 -2.57 -4.90 -23.76
CA LEU A 118 -2.07 -5.29 -22.46
C LEU A 118 -2.95 -6.37 -21.83
N THR A 119 -2.33 -7.52 -21.56
CA THR A 119 -2.86 -8.52 -20.64
C THR A 119 -2.36 -8.22 -19.23
N PHE A 120 -3.02 -8.76 -18.20
CA PHE A 120 -2.63 -8.51 -16.80
C PHE A 120 -1.15 -8.80 -16.54
N LYS A 121 -0.62 -9.91 -17.08
CA LYS A 121 0.81 -10.25 -16.95
C LYS A 121 1.72 -9.21 -17.59
N ARG A 122 1.40 -8.75 -18.81
CA ARG A 122 2.19 -7.73 -19.52
C ARG A 122 2.11 -6.37 -18.82
N ALA A 123 0.92 -6.01 -18.35
CA ALA A 123 0.68 -4.79 -17.58
C ALA A 123 1.46 -4.80 -16.26
N ALA A 124 1.47 -5.92 -15.52
CA ALA A 124 2.24 -6.05 -14.29
C ALA A 124 3.76 -5.88 -14.53
N VAL A 125 4.29 -6.49 -15.60
CA VAL A 125 5.70 -6.29 -15.99
C VAL A 125 5.98 -4.83 -16.34
N LEU A 126 5.08 -4.17 -17.09
CA LEU A 126 5.20 -2.76 -17.41
C LEU A 126 5.20 -1.88 -16.15
N SER A 127 4.34 -2.16 -15.17
CA SER A 127 4.31 -1.46 -13.89
C SER A 127 5.64 -1.58 -13.14
N ILE A 128 6.26 -2.77 -13.13
CA ILE A 128 7.58 -2.97 -12.50
C ILE A 128 8.64 -2.13 -13.21
N ILE A 129 8.68 -2.17 -14.54
CA ILE A 129 9.66 -1.42 -15.34
C ILE A 129 9.46 0.08 -15.12
N ALA A 130 8.22 0.58 -15.17
CA ALA A 130 7.92 1.98 -14.97
C ALA A 130 8.26 2.45 -13.55
N GLY A 131 7.94 1.64 -12.52
CA GLY A 131 8.29 1.93 -11.14
C GLY A 131 9.80 1.99 -10.90
N PHE A 132 10.56 1.08 -11.53
CA PHE A 132 12.02 1.12 -11.47
C PHE A 132 12.60 2.32 -12.22
N ALA A 133 12.09 2.62 -13.42
CA ALA A 133 12.52 3.75 -14.23
C ALA A 133 12.23 5.10 -13.58
N PHE A 134 11.21 5.19 -12.72
CA PHE A 134 10.92 6.37 -11.91
C PHE A 134 11.99 6.62 -10.83
N MET A 135 12.81 5.63 -10.49
CA MET A 135 13.92 5.72 -9.54
C MET A 135 13.52 6.32 -8.18
N PRO A 136 12.53 5.72 -7.46
CA PRO A 136 11.97 6.31 -6.24
C PRO A 136 13.02 6.53 -5.14
N TRP A 137 14.11 5.77 -5.11
CA TRP A 137 15.20 5.97 -4.15
C TRP A 137 15.85 7.35 -4.25
N LYS A 138 15.89 7.97 -5.44
CA LYS A 138 16.38 9.35 -5.58
C LYS A 138 15.47 10.38 -4.90
N LEU A 139 14.18 10.09 -4.80
CA LEU A 139 13.25 10.95 -4.05
C LEU A 139 13.44 10.83 -2.54
N MET A 140 13.97 9.69 -2.07
CA MET A 140 14.24 9.44 -0.65
C MET A 140 15.55 10.07 -0.17
N GLU A 141 16.39 10.59 -1.07
CA GLU A 141 17.65 11.26 -0.71
C GLU A 141 17.41 12.57 0.07
N ASN A 142 16.29 13.25 -0.16
CA ASN A 142 15.93 14.48 0.55
C ASN A 142 14.48 14.42 1.07
N PRO A 143 14.26 14.56 2.40
CA PRO A 143 12.93 14.60 2.99
C PRO A 143 11.99 15.64 2.36
N ASP A 144 12.49 16.82 2.00
CA ASP A 144 11.66 17.90 1.44
C ASP A 144 11.11 17.51 0.06
N THR A 145 11.94 16.87 -0.76
CA THR A 145 11.54 16.34 -2.08
C THR A 145 10.47 15.27 -1.91
N LEU A 146 10.66 14.36 -0.95
CA LEU A 146 9.69 13.31 -0.64
C LEU A 146 8.34 13.89 -0.21
N PHE A 147 8.33 14.80 0.76
CA PHE A 147 7.08 15.44 1.22
C PHE A 147 6.41 16.25 0.13
N SER A 148 7.18 16.95 -0.70
CA SER A 148 6.65 17.71 -1.84
C SER A 148 5.93 16.80 -2.84
N VAL A 149 6.53 15.68 -3.24
CA VAL A 149 5.90 14.71 -4.15
C VAL A 149 4.62 14.12 -3.54
N LEU A 150 4.67 13.68 -2.28
CA LEU A 150 3.51 13.11 -1.60
C LEU A 150 2.36 14.12 -1.48
N ASN A 151 2.66 15.38 -1.16
CA ASN A 151 1.66 16.43 -1.08
C ASN A 151 1.03 16.74 -2.45
N ASN A 152 1.84 16.80 -3.51
CA ASN A 152 1.34 17.03 -4.87
C ASN A 152 0.44 15.88 -5.36
N VAL A 153 0.84 14.64 -5.09
CA VAL A 153 0.03 13.45 -5.39
C VAL A 153 -1.29 13.50 -4.60
N GLY A 154 -1.22 13.77 -3.30
CA GLY A 154 -2.41 13.91 -2.46
C GLY A 154 -3.36 15.03 -2.91
N ALA A 155 -2.82 16.15 -3.39
CA ALA A 155 -3.60 17.28 -3.90
C ALA A 155 -4.39 16.96 -5.16
N VAL A 156 -3.91 16.03 -6.00
CA VAL A 156 -4.63 15.55 -7.19
C VAL A 156 -5.62 14.44 -6.84
N ILE A 157 -5.16 13.46 -6.05
CA ILE A 157 -5.93 12.26 -5.71
C ILE A 157 -7.11 12.57 -4.78
N GLY A 158 -6.91 13.46 -3.80
CA GLY A 158 -7.93 13.79 -2.80
C GLY A 158 -9.24 14.31 -3.42
N PRO A 159 -9.21 15.36 -4.24
CA PRO A 159 -10.40 15.88 -4.93
C PRO A 159 -11.06 14.84 -5.85
N ALA A 160 -10.26 14.11 -6.64
CA ALA A 160 -10.78 13.07 -7.53
C ALA A 160 -11.54 11.98 -6.73
N THR A 161 -10.98 11.53 -5.61
CA THR A 161 -11.62 10.58 -4.70
C THR A 161 -12.92 11.13 -4.14
N GLY A 162 -12.93 12.40 -3.70
CA GLY A 162 -14.12 13.07 -3.18
C GLY A 162 -15.26 13.14 -4.20
N ILE A 163 -14.95 13.45 -5.46
CA ILE A 163 -15.92 13.46 -6.56
C ILE A 163 -16.52 12.07 -6.78
N LEU A 164 -15.69 11.02 -6.82
CA LEU A 164 -16.17 9.64 -7.00
C LEU A 164 -17.10 9.19 -5.87
N ILE A 165 -16.77 9.51 -4.62
CA ILE A 165 -17.60 9.18 -3.45
C ILE A 165 -18.92 9.95 -3.50
N ALA A 166 -18.89 11.26 -3.80
CA ALA A 166 -20.08 12.09 -3.88
C ALA A 166 -21.00 11.66 -5.03
N ASP A 167 -20.45 11.38 -6.21
CA ASP A 167 -21.22 10.89 -7.36
C ASP A 167 -21.92 9.57 -7.02
N TYR A 168 -21.21 8.61 -6.43
CA TYR A 168 -21.79 7.31 -6.11
C TYR A 168 -22.87 7.38 -5.00
N TYR A 169 -22.57 8.02 -3.87
CA TYR A 169 -23.47 7.99 -2.70
C TYR A 169 -24.52 9.11 -2.70
N ILE A 170 -24.20 10.31 -3.16
CA ILE A 170 -25.11 11.48 -3.10
C ILE A 170 -25.94 11.56 -4.39
N VAL A 171 -25.28 11.58 -5.56
CA VAL A 171 -25.97 11.77 -6.85
C VAL A 171 -26.68 10.50 -7.27
N ARG A 172 -25.98 9.37 -7.31
CA ARG A 172 -26.49 8.09 -7.80
C ARG A 172 -27.14 7.21 -6.73
N ARG A 173 -27.02 7.59 -5.45
CA ARG A 173 -27.61 6.89 -4.29
C ARG A 173 -27.28 5.39 -4.26
N GLY A 174 -26.06 5.04 -4.61
CA GLY A 174 -25.55 3.67 -4.66
C GLY A 174 -25.97 2.84 -5.87
N ARG A 175 -26.62 3.43 -6.89
CA ARG A 175 -27.10 2.72 -8.09
C ARG A 175 -26.21 3.01 -9.30
N LEU A 176 -25.61 1.97 -9.87
CA LEU A 176 -24.78 2.06 -11.09
C LEU A 176 -25.41 1.24 -12.21
N ASP A 177 -25.40 1.82 -13.42
CA ASP A 177 -25.70 1.09 -14.66
C ASP A 177 -24.40 0.47 -15.19
N ILE A 178 -24.17 -0.80 -14.85
CA ILE A 178 -22.94 -1.51 -15.22
C ILE A 178 -22.77 -1.57 -16.75
N PRO A 179 -23.78 -1.98 -17.55
CA PRO A 179 -23.67 -1.93 -19.01
C PRO A 179 -23.26 -0.58 -19.57
N ALA A 180 -23.79 0.53 -19.03
CA ALA A 180 -23.43 1.87 -19.49
C ALA A 180 -21.95 2.21 -19.26
N LEU A 181 -21.31 1.67 -18.21
CA LEU A 181 -19.88 1.91 -17.92
C LEU A 181 -18.93 1.34 -18.97
N TYR A 182 -19.37 0.37 -19.77
CA TYR A 182 -18.55 -0.29 -20.80
C TYR A 182 -18.95 0.08 -22.23
N ARG A 183 -19.97 0.91 -22.41
CA ARG A 183 -20.37 1.44 -23.73
C ARG A 183 -19.65 2.75 -23.97
N ARG A 184 -19.15 2.95 -25.19
CA ARG A 184 -18.71 4.28 -25.62
C ARG A 184 -19.97 5.15 -25.74
N GLY A 185 -20.00 6.25 -24.99
CA GLY A 185 -20.99 7.31 -25.18
C GLY A 185 -20.82 8.00 -26.53
#